data_AF-A0AA97H147-F1
#
_entry.id   AF-A0AA97H147-F1
#
_cell.length_a   1.000
_cell.length_b   1.000
_cell.length_c   1.000
_cell.angle_alpha   90.00
_cell.angle_beta   90.00
_cell.angle_gamma   90.00
#
_symmetry.space_group_name_H-M   'P 1'
#
loop_
_entity.id
_entity.type
_entity.pdbx_description
1 polymer ?
#
loop_
_entity_poly.entity_id
_entity_poly.type
_entity_poly.pdbx_seq_one_letter_code
_entity_poly.pdbx_strand_id
1 'polypeptide(L)'
;MIDEKIVPSKPSSSDPLSASLASSAQRVRLETDSNIYDNGYCAAYVRSVGLFEYVPGTSVRVINTYGTGITPKTKLYSYSCTPTVGEWWGRVYVDANYSLYGYIGGVLVQSEAVSGKVTVGCDNHGNRV
;
A
#
# COMPACT_ATOMS: atom_id res chain seq x y z
N MET A 1 6.75 30.54 -11.95
CA MET A 1 6.02 30.37 -10.68
C MET A 1 4.59 30.81 -10.98
N ILE A 2 3.70 29.86 -11.26
CA ILE A 2 2.28 30.12 -11.51
C ILE A 2 1.53 29.43 -10.37
N ASP A 3 0.84 30.25 -9.61
CA ASP A 3 0.04 29.91 -8.45
C ASP A 3 -1.39 29.66 -8.96
N GLU A 4 -1.75 28.40 -9.25
CA GLU A 4 -3.15 28.05 -9.55
C GLU A 4 -3.87 27.67 -8.27
N LYS A 5 -4.47 28.70 -7.68
CA LYS A 5 -5.40 28.61 -6.56
C LYS A 5 -6.68 27.94 -7.06
N ILE A 6 -6.83 26.63 -6.79
CA ILE A 6 -8.10 25.92 -7.00
C ILE A 6 -9.15 26.59 -6.10
N VAL A 7 -10.08 27.30 -6.72
CA VAL A 7 -11.26 27.84 -6.05
C VAL A 7 -12.24 26.68 -5.83
N PRO A 8 -12.69 26.39 -4.60
CA PRO A 8 -13.73 25.40 -4.39
C PRO A 8 -15.04 25.97 -4.94
N SER A 9 -15.48 25.46 -6.09
CA SER A 9 -16.82 25.72 -6.60
C SER A 9 -17.82 25.13 -5.60
N LYS A 10 -18.69 26.01 -5.09
CA LYS A 10 -19.81 25.70 -4.20
C LYS A 10 -20.63 24.53 -4.78
N PRO A 11 -20.99 23.49 -3.99
CA PRO A 11 -21.73 22.37 -4.53
C PRO A 11 -23.13 22.82 -4.95
N SER A 12 -23.38 22.80 -6.26
CA SER A 12 -24.72 22.93 -6.83
C SER A 12 -25.42 21.60 -6.62
N SER A 13 -26.44 21.61 -5.77
CA SER A 13 -27.28 20.46 -5.46
C SER A 13 -28.12 20.06 -6.67
N SER A 14 -27.62 19.15 -7.52
CA SER A 14 -28.39 18.20 -8.34
C SER A 14 -27.60 17.73 -9.58
N ASP A 15 -26.40 17.17 -9.41
CA ASP A 15 -25.77 16.40 -10.49
C ASP A 15 -26.08 14.90 -10.31
N PRO A 16 -26.95 14.29 -11.14
CA PRO A 16 -27.20 12.85 -11.08
C PRO A 16 -25.95 12.02 -11.42
N LEU A 17 -24.93 12.63 -12.04
CA LEU A 17 -23.63 12.04 -12.29
C LEU A 17 -22.82 11.81 -11.01
N SER A 18 -22.85 12.73 -10.04
CA SER A 18 -22.13 12.57 -8.77
C SER A 18 -22.83 11.59 -7.82
N ALA A 19 -24.16 11.48 -7.90
CA ALA A 19 -24.92 10.42 -7.21
C ALA A 19 -24.75 9.04 -7.87
N SER A 20 -24.62 8.98 -9.20
CA SER A 20 -24.37 7.74 -9.97
C SER A 20 -22.97 7.16 -9.73
N LEU A 21 -21.96 8.01 -9.52
CA LEU A 21 -20.62 7.59 -9.11
C LEU A 21 -20.57 7.11 -7.66
N ALA A 22 -21.50 7.54 -6.81
CA ALA A 22 -21.58 7.12 -5.42
C ALA A 22 -22.13 5.68 -5.25
N SER A 23 -22.84 5.14 -6.24
CA SER A 23 -23.44 3.79 -6.17
C SER A 23 -22.68 2.71 -6.92
N SER A 24 -21.62 3.06 -7.64
CA SER A 24 -20.80 2.11 -8.41
C SER A 24 -19.51 1.79 -7.67
N ALA A 25 -19.10 0.51 -7.70
CA ALA A 25 -17.86 0.07 -7.09
C ALA A 25 -16.67 0.73 -7.80
N GLN A 26 -15.91 1.53 -7.06
CA GLN A 26 -14.74 2.25 -7.54
C GLN A 26 -13.47 1.49 -7.17
N ARG A 27 -12.43 1.58 -8.01
CA ARG A 27 -11.14 0.95 -7.76
C ARG A 27 -10.08 1.99 -7.50
N VAL A 28 -9.31 1.78 -6.44
CA VAL A 28 -8.16 2.63 -6.09
C VAL A 28 -6.91 1.78 -5.95
N ARG A 29 -5.79 2.31 -6.44
CA ARG A 29 -4.47 1.72 -6.32
C ARG A 29 -3.64 2.60 -5.41
N LEU A 30 -3.16 2.03 -4.30
CA LEU A 30 -2.34 2.73 -3.32
C LEU A 30 -0.95 2.09 -3.28
N GLU A 31 0.09 2.93 -3.22
CA GLU A 31 1.48 2.50 -3.11
C GLU A 31 2.11 3.00 -1.82
N THR A 32 2.92 2.15 -1.19
CA THR A 32 3.69 2.51 0.01
C THR A 32 5.12 2.01 -0.11
N ASP A 33 6.06 2.91 0.14
CA ASP A 33 7.48 2.61 0.23
C ASP A 33 7.88 2.49 1.70
N SER A 34 8.71 1.49 2.02
CA SER A 34 9.28 1.32 3.35
C SER A 34 10.69 0.76 3.29
N ASN A 35 11.45 1.04 4.33
CA ASN A 35 12.79 0.48 4.52
C ASN A 35 12.66 -0.73 5.43
N ILE A 36 13.24 -1.85 5.01
CA ILE A 36 13.38 -3.04 5.85
C ILE A 36 14.78 -3.02 6.45
N TYR A 37 14.86 -3.16 7.76
CA TYR A 37 16.11 -3.12 8.52
C TYR A 37 16.42 -4.50 9.12
N ASP A 38 17.72 -4.79 9.22
CA ASP A 38 18.27 -5.91 9.97
C ASP A 38 19.34 -5.40 10.93
N ASN A 39 19.20 -5.66 12.23
CA ASN A 39 20.15 -5.22 13.27
C ASN A 39 20.59 -3.74 13.15
N GLY A 40 19.68 -2.85 12.75
CA GLY A 40 19.94 -1.41 12.57
C GLY A 40 20.49 -0.99 11.20
N TYR A 41 20.76 -1.93 10.29
CA TYR A 41 21.20 -1.65 8.92
C TYR A 41 20.05 -1.76 7.93
N CYS A 42 19.96 -0.83 6.97
CA CYS A 42 18.95 -0.90 5.91
C CYS A 42 19.28 -2.05 4.95
N ALA A 43 18.49 -3.12 4.97
CA ALA A 43 18.68 -4.30 4.14
C ALA A 43 18.11 -4.08 2.72
N ALA A 44 16.92 -3.48 2.63
CA ALA A 44 16.29 -3.19 1.35
C ALA A 44 15.27 -2.05 1.43
N TYR A 45 15.03 -1.43 0.28
CA TYR A 45 13.85 -0.62 0.05
C TYR A 45 12.79 -1.46 -0.63
N VAL A 46 11.58 -1.47 -0.08
CA VAL A 46 10.46 -2.22 -0.63
C VAL A 46 9.32 -1.28 -0.98
N ARG A 47 8.71 -1.53 -2.14
CA ARG A 47 7.47 -0.88 -2.58
C ARG A 47 6.35 -1.90 -2.62
N SER A 48 5.34 -1.68 -1.79
CA SER A 48 4.10 -2.46 -1.79
C SER A 48 2.98 -1.70 -2.48
N VAL A 49 2.13 -2.44 -3.18
CA VAL A 49 0.95 -1.90 -3.85
C VAL A 49 -0.27 -2.70 -3.42
N GLY A 50 -1.29 -1.97 -2.96
CA GLY A 50 -2.62 -2.51 -2.70
C GLY A 50 -3.61 -1.99 -3.74
N LEU A 51 -4.37 -2.90 -4.36
CA LEU A 51 -5.51 -2.60 -5.20
C LEU A 51 -6.78 -2.89 -4.42
N PHE A 52 -7.61 -1.87 -4.23
CA PHE A 52 -8.83 -1.92 -3.45
C PHE A 52 -10.03 -1.61 -4.32
N GLU A 53 -11.16 -2.21 -3.98
CA GLU A 53 -12.46 -1.81 -4.49
C GLU A 53 -13.31 -1.29 -3.35
N TYR A 54 -13.99 -0.17 -3.55
CA TYR A 54 -14.85 0.42 -2.55
C TYR A 54 -16.15 0.92 -3.17
N VAL A 55 -17.23 0.85 -2.40
CA VAL A 55 -18.48 1.54 -2.67
C VAL A 55 -18.54 2.72 -1.71
N PRO A 56 -18.54 3.98 -2.20
CA PRO A 56 -18.52 5.17 -1.37
C PRO A 56 -19.49 5.09 -0.19
N GLY A 57 -18.97 5.31 1.02
CA GLY A 57 -19.77 5.33 2.25
C GLY A 57 -20.32 3.97 2.72
N THR A 58 -20.02 2.88 2.01
CA THR A 58 -20.65 1.58 2.27
C THR A 58 -19.64 0.50 2.65
N SER A 59 -18.75 0.13 1.74
CA SER A 59 -17.83 -0.98 1.94
C SER A 59 -16.54 -0.79 1.16
N VAL A 60 -15.49 -1.47 1.60
CA VAL A 60 -14.21 -1.56 0.93
C VAL A 60 -13.73 -3.00 1.00
N ARG A 61 -13.02 -3.46 -0.02
CA ARG A 61 -12.40 -4.78 -0.09
C ARG A 61 -11.06 -4.72 -0.79
N VAL A 62 -10.16 -5.64 -0.43
CA VAL A 62 -8.90 -5.83 -1.15
C VAL A 62 -9.15 -6.69 -2.38
N ILE A 63 -8.71 -6.23 -3.56
CA ILE A 63 -8.70 -7.05 -4.78
C ILE A 63 -7.38 -7.82 -4.87
N ASN A 64 -6.26 -7.12 -4.72
CA ASN A 64 -4.94 -7.71 -4.86
C ASN A 64 -3.92 -6.89 -4.09
N THR A 65 -2.87 -7.52 -3.60
CA THR A 65 -1.72 -6.84 -3.00
C THR A 65 -0.45 -7.55 -3.43
N TYR A 66 0.56 -6.77 -3.81
CA TYR A 66 1.83 -7.33 -4.24
C TYR A 66 2.98 -6.39 -3.89
N GLY A 67 4.12 -6.98 -3.57
CA GLY A 67 5.39 -6.27 -3.53
C GLY A 67 5.88 -6.04 -4.96
N THR A 68 5.80 -4.80 -5.42
CA THR A 68 6.17 -4.43 -6.80
C THR A 68 7.65 -4.26 -7.05
N GLY A 69 8.42 -3.97 -6.01
CA GLY A 69 9.83 -3.65 -6.18
C GLY A 69 10.60 -3.83 -4.89
N ILE A 70 11.74 -4.52 -4.99
CA ILE A 70 12.75 -4.57 -3.95
C ILE A 70 14.02 -3.99 -4.55
N THR A 71 14.53 -2.93 -3.94
CA THR A 71 15.85 -2.40 -4.23
C THR A 71 16.78 -2.87 -3.10
N PRO A 72 17.61 -3.89 -3.34
CA PRO A 72 18.55 -4.39 -2.34
C PRO A 72 19.57 -3.31 -2.00
N LYS A 73 19.92 -3.14 -0.71
CA LYS A 73 21.15 -2.43 -0.33
C LYS A 73 22.36 -3.35 -0.21
N THR A 74 22.11 -4.65 -0.18
CA THR A 74 23.10 -5.72 -0.16
C THR A 74 22.76 -6.78 -1.21
N LYS A 75 23.55 -7.87 -1.32
CA LYS A 75 23.29 -8.92 -2.31
C LYS A 75 22.07 -9.77 -1.90
N LEU A 76 20.88 -9.44 -2.39
CA LEU A 76 19.68 -10.27 -2.27
C LEU A 76 19.63 -11.29 -3.42
N TYR A 77 19.26 -12.54 -3.13
CA TYR A 77 19.02 -13.55 -4.16
C TYR A 77 17.57 -14.03 -4.21
N SER A 78 16.80 -13.88 -3.13
CA SER A 78 15.35 -14.13 -3.14
C SER A 78 14.62 -13.33 -2.08
N TYR A 79 13.30 -13.21 -2.27
CA TYR A 79 12.38 -12.71 -1.26
C TYR A 79 11.02 -13.40 -1.40
N SER A 80 10.23 -13.38 -0.33
CA SER A 80 8.81 -13.66 -0.37
C SER A 80 8.01 -12.49 0.21
N CYS A 81 6.78 -12.33 -0.26
CA CYS A 81 5.85 -11.31 0.20
C CYS A 81 4.51 -11.99 0.50
N THR A 82 4.05 -11.94 1.74
CA THR A 82 2.77 -12.50 2.17
C THR A 82 1.82 -11.39 2.65
N PRO A 83 0.71 -11.15 1.94
CA PRO A 83 -0.27 -10.16 2.38
C PRO A 83 -1.17 -10.73 3.49
N THR A 84 -1.44 -9.93 4.51
CA THR A 84 -2.47 -10.18 5.53
C THR A 84 -3.46 -9.04 5.51
N VAL A 85 -4.75 -9.35 5.33
CA VAL A 85 -5.83 -8.35 5.27
C VAL A 85 -6.44 -8.18 6.66
N GLY A 86 -6.68 -6.93 7.06
CA GLY A 86 -7.45 -6.61 8.25
C GLY A 86 -8.44 -5.47 7.97
N GLU A 87 -9.49 -5.42 8.78
CA GLU A 87 -10.55 -4.42 8.67
C GLU A 87 -10.86 -3.82 10.04
N TRP A 88 -10.97 -2.49 10.12
CA TRP A 88 -11.37 -1.81 11.35
C TRP A 88 -12.02 -0.45 11.07
N TRP A 89 -13.18 -0.21 11.69
CA TRP A 89 -13.97 1.02 11.55
C TRP A 89 -14.23 1.46 10.09
N GLY A 90 -14.59 0.51 9.21
CA GLY A 90 -14.87 0.81 7.79
C GLY A 90 -13.63 1.14 6.96
N ARG A 91 -12.45 0.76 7.46
CA ARG A 91 -11.16 0.83 6.74
C ARG A 91 -10.64 -0.58 6.53
N VAL A 92 -9.99 -0.79 5.40
CA VAL A 92 -9.31 -2.04 5.08
C VAL A 92 -7.83 -1.74 4.94
N TYR A 93 -6.99 -2.60 5.48
CA TYR A 93 -5.55 -2.50 5.37
C TYR A 93 -4.96 -3.86 5.01
N VAL A 94 -3.85 -3.79 4.29
CA VAL A 94 -3.04 -4.95 3.95
C VAL A 94 -1.65 -4.75 4.50
N ASP A 95 -1.27 -5.68 5.36
CA ASP A 95 0.11 -5.85 5.79
C ASP A 95 0.81 -6.79 4.82
N ALA A 96 1.69 -6.23 3.99
CA ALA A 96 2.63 -7.00 3.19
C ALA A 96 3.85 -7.34 4.06
N ASN A 97 3.94 -8.59 4.49
CA ASN A 97 5.10 -9.09 5.22
C ASN A 97 6.13 -9.61 4.24
N TYR A 98 7.35 -9.11 4.34
CA TYR A 98 8.48 -9.50 3.51
C TYR A 98 9.43 -10.36 4.30
N SER A 99 9.93 -11.42 3.67
CA SER A 99 11.07 -12.19 4.12
C SER A 99 12.16 -12.09 3.06
N LEU A 100 13.28 -11.47 3.42
CA LEU A 100 14.41 -11.24 2.52
C LEU A 100 15.52 -12.25 2.79
N TYR A 101 16.09 -12.83 1.74
CA TYR A 101 17.20 -13.77 1.81
C TYR A 101 18.38 -13.28 0.97
N GLY A 102 19.55 -13.20 1.60
CA GLY A 102 20.69 -12.55 0.97
C GLY A 102 21.94 -12.55 1.81
N TYR A 103 22.90 -11.76 1.36
CA TYR A 103 24.12 -11.43 2.08
C TYR A 103 23.94 -10.07 2.75
N ILE A 104 24.25 -9.94 4.03
CA ILE A 104 24.28 -8.66 4.74
C ILE A 104 25.70 -8.46 5.24
N GLY A 105 26.33 -7.34 4.87
CA GLY A 105 27.74 -7.11 5.19
C GLY A 105 28.72 -8.19 4.66
N GLY A 106 28.33 -8.95 3.64
CA GLY A 106 29.13 -10.06 3.08
C GLY A 106 28.89 -11.43 3.74
N VAL A 107 28.05 -11.51 4.77
CA VAL A 107 27.66 -12.77 5.43
C VAL A 107 26.35 -13.28 4.86
N LEU A 108 26.31 -14.55 4.45
CA LEU A 108 25.10 -15.21 3.95
C LEU A 108 24.11 -15.42 5.09
N VAL A 109 22.96 -14.77 5.01
CA VAL A 109 21.85 -14.93 5.96
C VAL A 109 20.84 -15.89 5.34
N GLN A 110 21.17 -17.19 5.36
CA GLN A 110 20.27 -18.26 4.90
C GLN A 110 19.32 -18.75 6.00
N SER A 111 19.70 -18.61 7.27
CA SER A 111 18.94 -19.15 8.41
C SER A 111 17.98 -18.15 9.05
N GLU A 112 18.18 -16.85 8.87
CA GLU A 112 17.35 -15.80 9.46
C GLU A 112 16.84 -14.87 8.36
N ALA A 113 15.59 -15.04 7.95
CA ALA A 113 14.99 -14.12 7.00
C ALA A 113 14.87 -12.73 7.65
N VAL A 114 15.39 -11.70 7.00
CA VAL A 114 15.09 -10.33 7.45
C VAL A 114 13.62 -10.08 7.18
N SER A 115 12.86 -9.88 8.25
CA SER A 115 11.43 -9.63 8.17
C SER A 115 11.14 -8.13 8.17
N GLY A 116 10.18 -7.72 7.36
CA GLY A 116 9.69 -6.35 7.35
C GLY A 116 8.21 -6.30 7.02
N LYS A 117 7.53 -5.29 7.53
CA LYS A 117 6.10 -5.10 7.29
C LYS A 117 5.85 -3.77 6.59
N VAL A 118 5.04 -3.80 5.55
CA VAL A 118 4.53 -2.60 4.90
C VAL A 118 3.02 -2.62 4.92
N THR A 119 2.42 -1.59 5.49
CA THR A 119 0.96 -1.46 5.56
C THR A 119 0.46 -0.53 4.45
N VAL A 120 -0.54 -0.98 3.69
CA VAL A 120 -1.27 -0.17 2.73
C VAL A 120 -2.74 -0.19 3.13
N GLY A 121 -3.34 0.97 3.38
CA GLY A 121 -4.72 1.06 3.85
C GLY A 121 -5.58 2.01 3.03
N CYS A 122 -6.87 1.70 2.96
CA CYS A 122 -7.90 2.49 2.28
C CYS A 122 -9.15 2.63 3.17
N ASP A 123 -9.77 3.81 3.20
CA ASP A 123 -11.10 4.01 3.77
C ASP A 123 -12.24 3.71 2.77
N ASN A 124 -13.48 3.79 3.25
CA ASN A 124 -14.69 3.61 2.45
C ASN A 124 -14.97 4.73 1.43
N HIS A 125 -14.07 5.70 1.29
CA HIS A 125 -14.11 6.76 0.27
C HIS A 125 -12.93 6.66 -0.70
N GLY A 126 -12.10 5.62 -0.61
CA GLY A 126 -10.94 5.45 -1.48
C GLY A 126 -9.69 6.21 -1.02
N ASN A 127 -9.73 6.88 0.13
CA ASN A 127 -8.59 7.64 0.64
C ASN A 127 -7.61 6.72 1.35
N ARG A 128 -6.32 7.06 1.20
CA ARG A 128 -5.26 6.43 1.99
C ARG A 128 -5.41 6.75 3.47
N VAL A 129 -5.20 5.75 4.33
CA VAL A 129 -5.20 5.87 5.80
C VAL A 129 -3.83 5.60 6.42
#